data_AF-A0A820QQI9-F1
#
_entry.id   AF-A0A820QQI9-F1
#
_cell.length_a   1.000
_cell.length_b   1.000
_cell.length_c   1.000
_cell.angle_alpha   90.00
_cell.angle_beta   90.00
_cell.angle_gamma   90.00
#
_symmetry.space_group_name_H-M   'P 1'
#
loop_
_entity.id
_entity.type
_entity.pdbx_description
1 polymer ?
#
loop_
_entity_poly.entity_id
_entity_poly.type
_entity_poly.pdbx_seq_one_letter_code
_entity_poly.pdbx_strand_id
1 'polypeptide(L)'
;MEFYPGWMDFEGKKHHTLDSQDFAESVKKILSYNGSVNFYMAFGGTNFQFTNGGDWELVYNSITTSYDYDAMITESGDAHKTKFLAVHNAIGKYFPIPPMPTPPSPSPKGLYGTIQFDFYANLLENLHPFNIL
;
A
#
# COMPACT_ATOMS: atom_id res chain seq x y z
N MET A 1 0.13 14.80 9.86
CA MET A 1 1.54 14.53 10.23
C MET A 1 1.86 13.15 9.70
N GLU A 2 2.85 13.05 8.82
CA GLU A 2 3.07 11.90 7.93
C GLU A 2 4.57 11.67 7.75
N PHE A 3 4.99 10.40 7.82
CA PHE A 3 6.34 9.98 7.49
C PHE A 3 6.28 8.80 6.53
N TYR A 4 6.75 9.01 5.30
CA TYR A 4 6.46 8.15 4.17
C TYR A 4 7.48 7.00 4.03
N PRO A 5 7.08 5.72 4.24
CA PRO A 5 7.94 4.55 4.04
C PRO A 5 8.07 4.14 2.57
N GLY A 6 7.28 4.73 1.70
CA GLY A 6 7.22 4.48 0.26
C GLY A 6 6.30 5.50 -0.39
N TRP A 7 5.63 5.14 -1.49
CA TRP A 7 4.73 6.04 -2.22
C TRP A 7 3.62 5.29 -2.96
N MET A 8 2.58 6.00 -3.36
CA MET A 8 1.52 5.47 -4.22
C MET A 8 1.96 5.40 -5.69
N ASP A 9 1.39 4.46 -6.43
CA ASP A 9 1.70 4.28 -7.85
C ASP A 9 0.69 4.96 -8.77
N PHE A 10 1.16 5.23 -9.98
CA PHE A 10 0.35 5.77 -11.06
C PHE A 10 0.30 4.80 -12.22
N GLU A 11 -0.86 4.76 -12.89
CA GLU A 11 -1.09 3.90 -14.05
C GLU A 11 -0.01 4.08 -15.13
N GLY A 12 0.56 2.97 -15.59
CA GLY A 12 1.63 2.94 -16.60
C GLY A 12 2.99 3.46 -16.13
N LYS A 13 3.18 3.78 -14.85
CA LYS A 13 4.48 4.16 -14.27
C LYS A 13 5.14 2.97 -13.57
N LYS A 14 6.43 3.14 -13.25
CA LYS A 14 7.19 2.15 -12.46
C LYS A 14 6.69 2.19 -11.01
N HIS A 15 6.59 1.00 -10.40
CA HIS A 15 6.30 0.84 -8.97
C HIS A 15 7.32 1.59 -8.10
N HIS A 16 6.82 2.39 -7.15
CA HIS A 16 7.65 3.11 -6.20
C HIS A 16 8.07 2.19 -5.06
N THR A 17 9.37 2.20 -4.76
CA THR A 17 9.94 1.51 -3.62
C THR A 17 10.99 2.38 -2.94
N LEU A 18 11.13 2.23 -1.63
CA LEU A 18 12.15 2.86 -0.81
C LEU A 18 12.96 1.79 -0.08
N ASP A 19 14.28 1.98 -0.01
CA ASP A 19 15.15 1.06 0.71
C ASP A 19 14.76 0.97 2.20
N SER A 20 14.70 -0.26 2.70
CA SER A 20 14.24 -0.55 4.05
C SER A 20 15.18 -0.01 5.13
N GLN A 21 16.49 0.02 4.86
CA GLN A 21 17.48 0.49 5.83
C GLN A 21 17.59 2.01 5.82
N ASP A 22 17.54 2.64 4.65
CA ASP A 22 17.53 4.11 4.54
C ASP A 22 16.31 4.70 5.27
N PHE A 23 15.14 4.05 5.13
CA PHE A 23 13.96 4.45 5.88
C PHE A 23 14.14 4.23 7.40
N ALA A 24 14.65 3.08 7.82
CA ALA A 24 14.87 2.78 9.24
C ALA A 24 15.89 3.73 9.90
N GLU A 25 16.95 4.13 9.20
CA GLU A 25 17.90 5.14 9.69
C GLU A 25 17.24 6.52 9.84
N SER A 26 16.33 6.87 8.93
CA SER A 26 15.54 8.10 9.05
C SER A 26 14.59 8.05 10.26
N VAL A 27 13.98 6.90 10.57
CA VAL A 27 13.21 6.69 11.81
C VAL A 27 14.10 6.91 13.04
N LYS A 28 15.28 6.28 13.08
CA LYS A 28 16.23 6.47 14.21
C LYS A 28 16.58 7.93 14.41
N LYS A 29 16.80 8.67 13.32
CA LYS A 29 17.10 10.10 13.37
C LYS A 29 15.97 10.87 14.06
N ILE A 30 14.71 10.67 13.67
CA ILE A 30 13.55 11.31 14.31
C ILE A 30 13.52 11.00 15.82
N LEU A 31 13.68 9.73 16.19
CA LEU A 31 13.63 9.30 17.59
C LEU A 31 14.81 9.84 18.42
N SER A 32 15.98 10.01 17.82
CA SER A 32 17.16 10.59 18.48
C SER A 32 16.98 12.03 18.94
N TYR A 33 16.05 12.76 18.32
CA TYR A 33 15.66 14.11 18.72
C TYR A 33 14.40 14.13 19.61
N ASN A 34 14.03 12.99 20.20
CA ASN A 34 12.80 12.83 20.98
C ASN A 34 11.53 13.16 20.17
N GLY A 35 11.59 12.98 18.84
CA GLY A 35 10.47 13.19 17.93
C GLY A 35 9.48 12.05 17.97
N SER A 36 8.20 12.36 17.76
CA SER A 36 7.15 11.37 17.51
C SER A 36 6.98 11.17 16.00
N VAL A 37 6.58 9.97 15.59
CA VAL A 37 6.42 9.62 14.17
C VAL A 37 5.09 8.93 13.92
N ASN A 38 4.47 9.22 12.78
CA ASN A 38 3.29 8.53 12.26
C ASN A 38 3.61 8.05 10.85
N PHE A 39 3.54 6.74 10.61
CA PHE A 39 3.90 6.14 9.32
C PHE A 39 2.75 6.22 8.32
N TYR A 40 2.96 6.93 7.22
CA TYR A 40 2.01 7.04 6.12
C TYR A 40 2.60 6.33 4.90
N MET A 41 2.33 5.06 4.61
CA MET A 41 1.38 4.17 5.29
C MET A 41 2.10 3.07 6.07
N ALA A 42 1.61 2.75 7.26
CA ALA A 42 1.98 1.49 7.92
C ALA A 42 1.38 0.28 7.21
N PHE A 43 0.13 0.41 6.76
CA PHE A 43 -0.63 -0.50 5.90
C PHE A 43 -1.48 0.37 4.96
N GLY A 44 -1.29 0.24 3.66
CA GLY A 44 -2.06 1.05 2.69
C GLY A 44 -3.30 0.33 2.16
N GLY A 45 -3.18 -0.94 1.75
CA GLY A 45 -4.31 -1.76 1.31
C GLY A 45 -4.66 -1.57 -0.16
N THR A 46 -5.95 -1.35 -0.46
CA THR A 46 -6.48 -1.34 -1.84
C THR A 46 -7.50 -0.22 -2.01
N ASN A 47 -7.41 0.50 -3.12
CA ASN A 47 -8.45 1.40 -3.61
C ASN A 47 -9.50 0.60 -4.39
N PHE A 48 -10.48 0.02 -3.70
CA PHE A 48 -11.49 -0.82 -4.37
C PHE A 48 -12.39 -0.01 -5.31
N GLN A 49 -12.82 -0.65 -6.40
CA GLN A 49 -13.79 -0.08 -7.34
C GLN A 49 -13.28 1.26 -7.92
N PHE A 50 -14.09 2.32 -7.81
CA PHE A 50 -13.78 3.66 -8.34
C PHE A 50 -13.38 4.64 -7.22
N THR A 51 -12.78 4.15 -6.13
CA THR A 51 -12.32 5.00 -5.03
C THR A 51 -10.88 5.49 -5.22
N ASN A 52 -10.22 5.13 -6.32
CA ASN A 52 -8.86 5.58 -6.59
C ASN A 52 -8.86 7.10 -6.86
N GLY A 53 -7.80 7.76 -6.38
CA GLY A 53 -7.60 9.17 -6.67
C GLY A 53 -6.97 9.40 -8.04
N GLY A 54 -6.81 10.68 -8.35
CA GLY A 54 -5.98 11.14 -9.45
C GLY A 54 -5.17 12.34 -8.98
N ASP A 55 -3.97 12.48 -9.55
CA ASP A 55 -3.10 13.62 -9.31
C ASP A 55 -2.94 14.41 -10.61
N TRP A 56 -2.88 15.73 -10.46
CA TRP A 56 -2.73 16.65 -11.57
C TRP A 56 -1.47 17.48 -11.38
N GLU A 57 -0.46 17.21 -12.20
CA GLU A 57 0.72 18.05 -12.32
C GLU A 57 0.72 18.75 -13.69
N LEU A 58 1.56 18.30 -14.62
CA LEU A 58 1.54 18.73 -16.03
C LEU A 58 0.61 17.88 -16.89
N VAL A 59 0.35 16.65 -16.45
CA VAL A 59 -0.55 15.66 -17.06
C VAL A 59 -1.33 14.96 -15.94
N TYR A 60 -2.55 14.52 -16.24
CA TYR A 60 -3.33 13.71 -15.31
C TYR A 60 -2.65 12.36 -15.07
N ASN A 61 -2.45 12.01 -13.81
CA ASN A 61 -1.97 10.70 -13.38
C ASN A 61 -3.07 10.02 -12.56
N SER A 62 -3.61 8.91 -13.05
CA SER A 62 -4.51 8.06 -12.27
C SER A 62 -3.70 7.26 -11.26
N ILE A 63 -4.09 7.28 -9.99
CA ILE A 63 -3.52 6.39 -8.98
C ILE A 63 -4.05 4.97 -9.25
N THR A 64 -3.19 3.97 -9.06
CA THR A 64 -3.54 2.56 -9.30
C THR A 64 -4.53 2.02 -8.26
N THR A 65 -5.11 0.86 -8.55
CA THR A 65 -5.97 0.13 -7.59
C THR A 65 -5.20 -0.33 -6.35
N SER A 66 -3.98 -0.84 -6.53
CA SER A 66 -3.14 -1.24 -5.39
C SER A 66 -2.73 -0.01 -4.60
N TYR A 67 -2.91 -0.06 -3.28
CA TYR A 67 -2.39 0.95 -2.36
C TYR A 67 -1.36 0.31 -1.41
N ASP A 68 -0.57 -0.65 -1.91
CA ASP A 68 0.51 -1.30 -1.15
C ASP A 68 1.50 -0.29 -0.54
N TYR A 69 1.78 0.78 -1.29
CA TYR A 69 2.58 1.93 -0.87
C TYR A 69 4.06 1.60 -0.60
N ASP A 70 4.51 0.37 -0.86
CA ASP A 70 5.75 -0.18 -0.30
C ASP A 70 5.80 0.03 1.24
N ALA A 71 4.65 -0.18 1.88
CA ALA A 71 4.47 -0.04 3.31
C ALA A 71 5.13 -1.17 4.11
N MET A 72 5.08 -1.08 5.44
CA MET A 72 5.55 -2.16 6.33
C MET A 72 4.63 -3.39 6.30
N ILE A 73 3.38 -3.23 5.88
CA ILE A 73 2.38 -4.28 5.70
C ILE A 73 1.90 -4.19 4.25
N THR A 74 2.01 -5.29 3.51
CA THR A 74 1.66 -5.35 2.09
C THR A 74 0.16 -5.17 1.88
N GLU A 75 -0.26 -4.90 0.65
CA GLU A 75 -1.67 -4.79 0.26
C GLU A 75 -2.53 -5.95 0.80
N SER A 76 -2.00 -7.18 0.80
CA SER A 76 -2.72 -8.38 1.27
C SER A 76 -2.68 -8.62 2.78
N GLY A 77 -2.09 -7.70 3.55
CA GLY A 77 -1.98 -7.77 5.01
C GLY A 77 -0.78 -8.56 5.53
N ASP A 78 0.12 -9.02 4.66
CA ASP A 78 1.34 -9.70 5.09
C ASP A 78 2.38 -8.68 5.57
N ALA A 79 3.19 -9.03 6.57
CA ALA A 79 4.33 -8.19 6.94
C ALA A 79 5.36 -8.12 5.80
N HIS A 80 5.73 -6.91 5.39
CA HIS A 80 6.89 -6.68 4.54
C HIS A 80 8.15 -7.02 5.35
N LYS A 81 8.58 -8.28 5.29
CA LYS A 81 9.56 -8.89 6.22
C LYS A 81 10.80 -8.03 6.48
N THR A 82 11.38 -7.45 5.44
CA THR A 82 12.58 -6.60 5.53
C THR A 82 12.28 -5.24 6.16
N LYS A 83 11.38 -4.44 5.57
CA LYS A 83 11.04 -3.10 6.07
C LYS A 83 10.45 -3.11 7.48
N PHE A 84 9.50 -4.00 7.76
CA PHE A 84 8.92 -4.14 9.10
C PHE A 84 9.99 -4.43 10.14
N LEU A 85 10.87 -5.40 9.89
CA LEU A 85 11.92 -5.78 10.84
C LEU A 85 12.96 -4.67 11.02
N ALA A 86 13.32 -3.96 9.95
CA ALA A 86 14.27 -2.84 10.02
C ALA A 86 13.72 -1.71 10.91
N VAL A 87 12.47 -1.30 10.70
CA VAL A 87 11.81 -0.26 11.51
C VAL A 87 11.59 -0.72 12.95
N HIS A 88 11.16 -1.97 13.15
CA HIS A 88 11.02 -2.55 14.49
C HIS A 88 12.34 -2.50 15.27
N ASN A 89 13.45 -2.89 14.64
CA ASN A 89 14.76 -2.85 15.26
C ASN A 89 15.25 -1.42 15.52
N ALA A 90 14.95 -0.47 14.64
CA ALA A 90 15.24 0.95 14.83
C ALA A 90 14.54 1.50 16.08
N ILE A 91 13.25 1.22 16.24
CA ILE A 91 12.46 1.64 17.40
C ILE A 91 13.01 1.01 18.69
N GLY A 92 13.39 -0.27 18.65
CA GLY A 92 13.94 -1.00 19.79
C GLY A 92 15.28 -0.48 20.33
N LYS A 93 15.95 0.43 19.61
CA LYS A 93 17.13 1.14 20.12
C LYS A 93 16.79 2.26 21.10
N TYR A 94 15.57 2.78 21.06
CA TYR A 94 15.14 3.93 21.86
C TYR A 94 14.14 3.55 22.95
N PHE A 95 13.35 2.50 22.73
CA PHE A 95 12.32 2.06 23.67
C PHE A 95 12.39 0.55 23.90
N PRO A 96 12.09 0.07 25.14
CA PRO A 96 11.87 -1.34 25.36
C PRO A 96 10.65 -1.79 24.54
N ILE A 97 10.84 -2.82 23.72
CA ILE A 97 9.73 -3.40 22.96
C ILE A 97 9.05 -4.44 23.84
N PRO A 98 7.75 -4.28 24.16
CA PRO A 98 7.02 -5.27 24.93
C PRO A 98 6.94 -6.59 24.15
N PRO A 99 6.73 -7.73 24.82
CA PRO A 99 6.44 -8.99 24.14
C PRO A 99 5.30 -8.80 23.15
N MET A 100 5.57 -9.02 21.87
CA MET A 100 4.56 -8.91 20.83
C MET A 100 3.69 -10.17 20.84
N PRO A 101 2.37 -10.04 20.63
CA PRO A 101 1.55 -11.21 20.34
C PRO A 101 2.11 -11.91 19.10
N THR A 102 1.98 -13.24 19.06
CA THR A 102 2.33 -13.99 17.85
C THR A 102 1.56 -13.40 16.67
N PRO A 103 2.24 -12.99 15.59
CA PRO A 103 1.55 -12.47 14.42
C PRO A 103 0.52 -13.49 13.91
N PRO A 104 -0.63 -13.05 13.39
CA PRO A 104 -1.55 -13.96 12.75
C PRO A 104 -0.84 -14.70 11.61
N SER A 105 -1.19 -15.98 11.41
CA SER A 105 -0.71 -16.70 10.24
C SER A 105 -1.17 -15.97 8.97
N PRO A 106 -0.29 -15.82 7.96
CA PRO A 106 -0.69 -15.23 6.69
C PRO A 106 -1.93 -15.90 6.13
N SER A 107 -2.86 -15.10 5.61
CA SER A 107 -4.04 -15.62 4.92
C SER A 107 -3.61 -16.55 3.77
N PRO A 108 -4.26 -17.72 3.59
CA PRO A 108 -3.97 -18.61 2.48
C PRO A 108 -4.08 -17.89 1.13
N LYS A 109 -3.14 -18.16 0.23
CA LYS A 109 -3.12 -17.60 -1.12
C LYS A 109 -3.36 -18.73 -2.12
N GLY A 110 -4.32 -18.54 -3.02
CA GLY A 110 -4.73 -19.54 -3.99
C GLY A 110 -4.17 -19.27 -5.38
N LEU A 111 -3.70 -20.32 -6.05
CA LEU A 111 -3.45 -20.33 -7.50
C LEU A 111 -4.66 -20.98 -8.19
N TYR A 112 -5.65 -20.17 -8.56
CA TYR A 112 -6.95 -20.67 -9.04
C TYR A 112 -6.95 -21.21 -10.48
N GLY A 113 -5.85 -21.03 -11.22
CA GLY A 113 -5.74 -21.49 -12.61
C GLY A 113 -6.53 -20.63 -13.60
N THR A 114 -6.81 -21.19 -14.77
CA THR A 114 -7.50 -20.50 -15.86
C THR A 114 -9.01 -20.56 -15.70
N ILE A 115 -9.68 -19.43 -15.80
CA ILE A 115 -11.14 -19.31 -15.83
C ILE A 115 -11.55 -18.98 -17.27
N GLN A 116 -12.44 -19.78 -17.87
CA GLN A 116 -13.06 -19.45 -19.16
C GLN A 116 -14.35 -18.65 -18.91
N PHE A 117 -14.53 -17.57 -19.66
CA PHE A 117 -15.76 -16.77 -19.62
C PHE A 117 -16.67 -17.18 -20.77
N ASP A 118 -17.75 -17.89 -20.46
CA ASP A 118 -18.72 -18.38 -21.46
C ASP A 118 -19.73 -17.32 -21.89
N PHE A 119 -19.91 -16.27 -21.06
CA PHE A 119 -20.92 -15.24 -21.26
C PHE A 119 -20.26 -13.87 -21.41
N TYR A 120 -20.73 -13.11 -22.40
CA TYR A 120 -20.35 -11.72 -22.62
C TYR A 120 -21.59 -10.91 -23.01
N ALA A 121 -21.56 -9.62 -22.71
CA ALA A 121 -22.58 -8.67 -23.13
C ALA A 121 -21.88 -7.40 -23.59
N ASN A 122 -22.27 -6.89 -24.76
CA ASN A 122 -21.71 -5.64 -25.27
C ASN A 122 -22.29 -4.46 -24.47
N LEU A 123 -21.41 -3.60 -23.94
CA LEU A 123 -21.84 -2.45 -23.13
C LEU A 123 -22.80 -1.53 -23.89
N LEU A 124 -22.56 -1.27 -25.18
CA LEU A 124 -23.35 -0.34 -25.99
C LEU A 124 -24.73 -0.90 -26.35
N GLU A 125 -24.86 -2.22 -26.48
CA GLU A 125 -26.15 -2.90 -26.73
C GLU A 125 -27.02 -3.00 -25.46
N ASN A 126 -26.42 -2.76 -24.29
CA ASN A 126 -27.07 -2.88 -22.98
C ASN A 126 -27.21 -1.52 -22.26
N LEU A 127 -27.11 -0.42 -22.99
CA LEU A 127 -27.44 0.90 -22.45
C LEU A 127 -28.95 1.01 -22.26
N HIS A 128 -29.38 1.50 -21.10
CA HIS A 128 -30.75 2.00 -20.99
C HIS A 128 -30.92 3.19 -21.95
N PRO A 129 -32.07 3.32 -22.63
CA PRO A 129 -32.34 4.51 -23.43
C PRO A 129 -32.18 5.74 -22.53
N PHE A 130 -31.24 6.62 -22.88
CA PHE A 130 -31.05 7.90 -22.21
C PHE A 130 -32.29 8.76 -22.45
N ASN A 131 -33.29 8.66 -21.57
CA ASN A 131 -34.37 9.64 -21.49
C ASN A 131 -33.82 10.91 -20.85
N ILE A 132 -33.12 11.71 -21.66
CA ILE A 132 -32.83 13.10 -21.32
C ILE A 132 -34.15 13.85 -21.47
N LEU A 133 -34.85 14.06 -20.34
CA LEU A 133 -35.92 15.05 -20.22
C LEU A 133 -35.32 16.47 -20.25
#